data_AF-A0A6A5AG81-F1
#
_entry.id   AF-A0A6A5AG81-F1
#
_cell.length_a   1.000
_cell.length_b   1.000
_cell.length_c   1.000
_cell.angle_alpha   90.00
_cell.angle_beta   90.00
_cell.angle_gamma   90.00
#
_symmetry.space_group_name_H-M   'P 1'
#
loop_
_entity.id
_entity.type
_entity.pdbx_description
1 polymer ?
#
loop_
_entity_poly.entity_id
_entity_poly.type
_entity_poly.pdbx_seq_one_letter_code
_entity_poly.pdbx_strand_id
1 'polypeptide(L)'
;MNGYNGAYLCDPYTTNSKCTAPLHSDGNGNGNKIAPFAYQMDAISANWPVEFAAYSGYLKYQLEWVLGRRGYVRWMIDGVPLFEIPAEALESPPQNAAKSNPKKLMIEEPLYLIFNTALSTSWGTVPPNAGKPCRGDGLDPKVNRICDAYPLYLKLDYIRVWQNTSTMSVGCDPASHPTRLWIDGHKSEYEDIDNPNIDVDGNAFCNDNADCTLGGSIVTGSCSASNRCVCSAPA
;
A
#
# COMPACT_ATOMS: atom_id res chain seq x y z
N MET A 1 18.20 12.32 -4.36
CA MET A 1 17.68 11.18 -3.57
C MET A 1 17.08 11.77 -2.30
N ASN A 2 15.76 11.91 -2.25
CA ASN A 2 15.08 12.37 -1.04
C ASN A 2 14.75 11.12 -0.22
N GLY A 3 15.59 10.80 0.75
CA GLY A 3 15.20 9.84 1.78
C GLY A 3 14.04 10.44 2.55
N TYR A 4 12.92 9.74 2.62
CA TYR A 4 11.90 10.08 3.59
C TYR A 4 12.51 9.85 4.97
N ASN A 5 12.84 10.94 5.67
CA ASN A 5 13.20 10.83 7.08
C ASN A 5 11.91 10.41 7.78
N GLY A 6 11.92 9.24 8.42
CA GLY A 6 10.74 8.64 9.04
C GLY A 6 9.89 9.64 9.81
N ALA A 7 8.58 9.44 9.80
CA ALA A 7 7.64 10.31 10.49
C ALA A 7 7.41 9.82 11.92
N TYR A 8 7.45 10.73 12.89
CA TYR A 8 6.95 10.44 14.23
C TYR A 8 5.43 10.62 14.19
N LEU A 9 4.69 9.50 14.22
CA LEU A 9 3.24 9.47 14.12
C LEU A 9 2.64 9.41 15.50
N CYS A 10 1.62 10.24 15.68
CA CYS A 10 1.02 10.40 16.99
C CYS A 10 -0.48 10.61 16.86
N ASP A 11 -1.18 10.27 17.93
CA ASP A 11 -2.59 10.57 18.04
C ASP A 11 -2.80 12.11 18.00
N PRO A 12 -3.95 12.58 17.47
CA PRO A 12 -4.24 14.02 17.31
C PRO A 12 -4.16 14.88 18.58
N TYR A 13 -4.18 14.24 19.76
CA TYR A 13 -4.27 14.86 21.07
C TYR A 13 -3.00 14.71 21.90
N THR A 14 -1.97 14.08 21.35
CA THR A 14 -0.72 13.81 22.06
C THR A 14 -0.03 15.10 22.51
N THR A 15 0.63 15.07 23.67
CA THR A 15 1.49 16.17 24.14
C THR A 15 2.97 15.87 23.97
N ASN A 16 3.31 14.80 23.24
CA ASN A 16 4.69 14.39 23.02
C ASN A 16 5.43 15.44 22.16
N SER A 17 6.59 15.88 22.64
CA SER A 17 7.38 16.96 22.05
C SER A 17 7.96 16.66 20.67
N LYS A 18 7.93 15.39 20.23
CA LYS A 18 8.34 14.98 18.88
C LYS A 18 7.22 15.12 17.84
N CYS A 19 5.99 15.40 18.27
CA CYS A 19 4.82 15.49 17.41
C CYS A 19 4.54 16.93 16.99
N THR A 20 3.79 17.11 15.91
CA THR A 20 3.21 18.41 15.55
C THR A 20 2.23 18.88 16.62
N ALA A 21 1.97 20.19 16.69
CA ALA A 21 1.03 20.75 17.66
C ALA A 21 -0.32 20.00 17.62
N PRO A 22 -0.94 19.72 18.79
CA PRO A 22 -2.20 18.99 18.86
C PRO A 22 -3.27 19.68 18.01
N LEU A 23 -4.10 18.90 17.33
CA LEU A 23 -5.21 19.43 16.52
C LEU A 23 -6.26 20.17 17.40
N HIS A 24 -6.37 19.78 18.67
CA HIS A 24 -7.25 20.42 19.64
C HIS A 24 -6.61 20.54 21.03
N SER A 25 -6.87 21.65 21.72
CA SER A 25 -6.33 21.96 23.05
C SER A 25 -7.14 21.35 24.21
N ASP A 26 -8.34 20.84 23.93
CA ASP A 26 -9.25 20.22 24.89
C ASP A 26 -9.01 18.70 25.07
N GLY A 27 -8.02 18.15 24.37
CA GLY A 27 -7.75 16.71 24.38
C GLY A 27 -8.86 15.92 23.71
N ASN A 28 -9.09 14.68 24.17
CA ASN A 28 -10.11 13.77 23.62
C ASN A 28 -11.55 14.14 24.07
N GLY A 29 -11.92 15.43 23.95
CA GLY A 29 -13.21 15.97 24.39
C GLY A 29 -14.41 15.55 23.53
N ASN A 30 -14.17 15.11 22.29
CA ASN A 30 -15.21 14.81 21.31
C ASN A 30 -15.72 13.35 21.33
N GLY A 31 -15.31 12.54 22.32
CA GLY A 31 -15.84 11.18 22.52
C GLY A 31 -15.31 10.09 21.57
N ASN A 32 -14.59 10.45 20.50
CA ASN A 32 -13.89 9.49 19.65
C ASN A 32 -12.62 8.97 20.35
N LYS A 33 -12.78 7.90 21.14
CA LYS A 33 -11.71 7.24 21.88
C LYS A 33 -10.74 6.49 20.97
N ILE A 34 -9.91 7.22 20.23
CA ILE A 34 -8.69 6.63 19.67
C ILE A 34 -7.74 6.37 20.85
N ALA A 35 -7.19 5.16 20.92
CA ALA A 35 -6.18 4.82 21.91
C ALA A 35 -4.96 5.74 21.74
N PRO A 36 -4.37 6.32 22.81
CA PRO A 36 -3.19 7.16 22.68
C PRO A 36 -2.04 6.40 22.01
N PHE A 37 -1.38 7.03 21.04
CA PHE A 37 -0.21 6.45 20.38
C PHE A 37 0.81 7.51 20.00
N ALA A 38 2.10 7.17 20.10
CA ALA A 38 3.20 8.01 19.66
C ALA A 38 4.40 7.12 19.30
N TYR A 39 4.61 6.88 18.02
CA TYR A 39 5.64 5.96 17.53
C TYR A 39 6.38 6.50 16.31
N GLN A 40 7.63 6.07 16.14
CA GLN A 40 8.44 6.39 14.98
C GLN A 40 8.08 5.41 13.85
N MET A 41 7.63 5.93 12.72
CA MET A 41 7.55 5.17 11.47
C MET A 41 8.72 5.51 10.58
N ASP A 42 9.49 4.50 10.20
CA ASP A 42 10.52 4.64 9.19
C ASP A 42 9.97 4.20 7.85
N ALA A 43 10.16 5.03 6.83
CA ALA A 43 9.88 4.67 5.44
C ALA A 43 11.16 4.84 4.63
N ILE A 44 11.40 3.91 3.72
CA ILE A 44 12.45 4.04 2.72
C ILE A 44 11.75 4.33 1.40
N SER A 45 11.99 5.51 0.85
CA SER A 45 11.43 5.91 -0.44
C SER A 45 12.51 6.56 -1.29
N ALA A 46 12.34 6.49 -2.60
CA ALA A 46 13.13 7.25 -3.56
C ALA A 46 12.20 7.94 -4.54
N ASN A 47 12.40 9.25 -4.74
CA ASN A 47 11.78 9.98 -5.83
C ASN A 47 12.71 9.93 -7.03
N TRP A 48 12.16 9.52 -8.18
CA TRP A 48 12.86 9.53 -9.46
C TRP A 48 12.16 10.51 -10.41
N PRO A 49 12.87 11.51 -10.97
CA PRO A 49 12.28 12.39 -11.97
C PRO A 49 11.97 11.60 -13.24
N VAL A 50 10.74 11.70 -13.72
CA VAL A 50 10.33 11.09 -14.99
C VAL A 50 10.62 12.02 -16.15
N GLU A 51 11.16 11.48 -17.24
CA GLU A 51 11.45 12.23 -18.46
C GLU A 51 10.20 12.46 -19.32
N PHE A 52 10.29 13.31 -20.35
CA PHE A 52 9.17 13.62 -21.25
C PHE A 52 8.54 12.38 -21.91
N ALA A 53 9.31 11.31 -22.09
CA ALA A 53 8.82 10.03 -22.61
C ALA A 53 7.66 9.46 -21.77
N ALA A 54 7.68 9.65 -20.44
CA ALA A 54 6.60 9.21 -19.55
C ALA A 54 5.26 9.91 -19.81
N TYR A 55 5.27 11.09 -20.44
CA TYR A 55 4.07 11.88 -20.73
C TYR A 55 3.61 11.78 -22.18
N SER A 56 4.43 11.19 -23.06
CA SER A 56 4.17 11.11 -24.51
C SER A 56 3.99 9.68 -25.02
N GLY A 57 4.25 8.67 -24.19
CA GLY A 57 4.05 7.26 -24.52
C GLY A 57 3.82 6.39 -23.28
N TYR A 58 3.83 5.08 -23.50
CA TYR A 58 3.79 4.09 -22.42
C TYR A 58 5.21 3.73 -21.99
N LEU A 59 5.43 3.61 -20.69
CA LEU A 59 6.67 3.09 -20.10
C LEU A 59 6.38 1.77 -19.39
N LYS A 60 7.32 0.83 -19.48
CA LYS A 60 7.23 -0.43 -18.75
C LYS A 60 7.84 -0.27 -17.36
N TYR A 61 7.00 0.01 -16.38
CA TYR A 61 7.39 -0.04 -14.97
C TYR A 61 7.49 -1.48 -14.50
N GLN A 62 8.56 -1.79 -13.77
CA GLN A 62 8.85 -3.13 -13.28
C GLN A 62 9.27 -3.07 -11.81
N LEU A 63 8.72 -3.98 -11.01
CA LEU A 63 9.11 -4.24 -9.64
C LEU A 63 9.57 -5.70 -9.57
N GLU A 64 10.79 -5.92 -9.09
CA GLU A 64 11.31 -7.24 -8.78
C GLU A 64 11.47 -7.37 -7.27
N TRP A 65 10.89 -8.42 -6.70
CA TRP A 65 10.90 -8.68 -5.27
C TRP A 65 11.38 -10.11 -5.02
N VAL A 66 12.52 -10.21 -4.37
CA VAL A 66 13.17 -11.48 -4.02
C VAL A 66 13.30 -11.57 -2.51
N LEU A 67 12.84 -12.69 -1.94
CA LEU A 67 12.80 -12.93 -0.50
C LEU A 67 14.16 -13.38 0.07
N GLY A 68 14.25 -13.40 1.40
CA GLY A 68 15.38 -13.97 2.13
C GLY A 68 16.60 -13.05 2.23
N ARG A 69 17.63 -13.57 2.90
CA ARG A 69 18.83 -12.80 3.31
C ARG A 69 19.72 -12.28 2.18
N ARG A 70 19.51 -12.78 0.97
CA ARG A 70 20.18 -12.34 -0.27
C ARG A 70 19.19 -11.74 -1.27
N GLY A 71 17.96 -11.48 -0.81
CA GLY A 71 16.89 -10.88 -1.58
C GLY A 71 17.03 -9.37 -1.71
N TYR A 72 16.05 -8.78 -2.38
CA TYR A 72 15.98 -7.34 -2.64
C TYR A 72 14.59 -6.92 -3.15
N VAL A 73 14.29 -5.63 -3.06
CA VAL A 73 13.24 -4.99 -3.86
C VAL A 73 13.91 -4.05 -4.85
N ARG A 74 13.63 -4.21 -6.15
CA ARG A 74 14.22 -3.41 -7.23
C ARG A 74 13.14 -2.81 -8.12
N TRP A 75 13.24 -1.51 -8.34
CA TRP A 75 12.42 -0.76 -9.30
C TRP A 75 13.19 -0.55 -10.59
N MET A 76 12.51 -0.75 -11.71
CA MET A 76 13.07 -0.66 -13.06
C MET A 76 12.10 0.06 -14.01
N ILE A 77 12.66 0.73 -15.01
CA ILE A 77 11.93 1.19 -16.19
C ILE A 77 12.57 0.54 -17.41
N ASP A 78 11.78 -0.13 -18.24
CA ASP A 78 12.22 -0.83 -19.46
C ASP A 78 13.43 -1.77 -19.22
N GLY A 79 13.43 -2.47 -18.09
CA GLY A 79 14.48 -3.40 -17.68
C GLY A 79 15.75 -2.74 -17.12
N VAL A 80 15.81 -1.42 -17.05
CA VAL A 80 16.95 -0.68 -16.47
C VAL A 80 16.70 -0.42 -14.99
N PRO A 81 17.56 -0.89 -14.06
CA PRO A 81 17.43 -0.62 -12.64
C PRO A 81 17.53 0.86 -12.31
N LEU A 82 16.57 1.36 -11.53
CA LEU A 82 16.54 2.73 -11.02
C LEU A 82 16.96 2.80 -9.56
N PHE A 83 16.41 1.90 -8.75
CA PHE A 83 16.61 1.89 -7.31
C PHE A 83 16.46 0.46 -6.79
N GLU A 84 17.22 0.13 -5.76
CA GLU A 84 17.20 -1.19 -5.13
C GLU A 84 17.37 -1.04 -3.61
N ILE A 85 16.61 -1.83 -2.88
CA ILE A 85 16.78 -2.06 -1.44
C ILE A 85 17.21 -3.52 -1.28
N PRO A 86 18.52 -3.79 -1.07
CA PRO A 86 18.98 -5.15 -0.78
C PRO A 86 18.61 -5.54 0.65
N ALA A 87 18.38 -6.85 0.89
CA ALA A 87 18.07 -7.37 2.22
C ALA A 87 19.12 -6.97 3.28
N GLU A 88 20.39 -6.86 2.89
CA GLU A 88 21.48 -6.41 3.76
C GLU A 88 21.22 -5.02 4.37
N ALA A 89 20.56 -4.10 3.65
CA ALA A 89 20.24 -2.78 4.15
C ALA A 89 19.25 -2.83 5.34
N LEU A 90 18.45 -3.89 5.43
CA LEU A 90 17.47 -4.11 6.49
C LEU A 90 18.01 -5.01 7.61
N GLU A 91 18.80 -6.03 7.26
CA GLU A 91 19.37 -7.00 8.21
C GLU A 91 20.63 -6.49 8.92
N SER A 92 21.38 -5.60 8.28
CA SER A 92 22.65 -5.05 8.76
C SER A 92 22.65 -3.51 8.72
N PRO A 93 21.66 -2.83 9.36
CA PRO A 93 21.63 -1.38 9.36
C PRO A 93 22.85 -0.83 10.11
N PRO A 94 23.33 0.38 9.75
CA PRO A 94 24.40 1.06 10.48
C PRO A 94 24.12 1.05 11.99
N GLN A 95 25.14 0.76 12.80
CA GLN A 95 25.00 0.61 14.24
C GLN A 95 25.70 1.74 14.98
N ASN A 96 25.10 2.20 16.08
CA ASN A 96 25.83 3.00 17.08
C ASN A 96 26.74 2.10 17.94
N ALA A 97 27.52 2.69 18.85
CA ALA A 97 28.42 1.94 19.74
C ALA A 97 27.70 0.86 20.58
N ALA A 98 26.43 1.12 20.94
CA ALA A 98 25.60 0.20 21.71
C ALA A 98 24.91 -0.88 20.84
N LYS A 99 25.07 -0.84 19.52
CA LYS A 99 24.38 -1.71 18.55
C LYS A 99 22.86 -1.75 18.75
N SER A 100 22.26 -0.59 19.00
CA SER A 100 20.84 -0.50 19.38
C SER A 100 19.86 -0.58 18.22
N ASN A 101 20.33 -0.53 16.96
CA ASN A 101 19.41 -0.58 15.83
C ASN A 101 18.97 -2.03 15.59
N PRO A 102 17.66 -2.31 15.57
CA PRO A 102 17.16 -3.66 15.41
C PRO A 102 17.50 -4.18 14.01
N LYS A 103 17.83 -5.47 13.93
CA LYS A 103 17.90 -6.18 12.66
C LYS A 103 16.48 -6.49 12.22
N LYS A 104 16.13 -6.13 11.00
CA LYS A 104 14.83 -6.43 10.39
C LYS A 104 15.00 -7.60 9.41
N LEU A 105 13.92 -8.31 9.12
CA LEU A 105 13.89 -9.25 8.01
C LEU A 105 13.65 -8.51 6.69
N MET A 106 14.00 -9.16 5.58
CA MET A 106 13.52 -8.74 4.27
C MET A 106 11.98 -8.74 4.27
N ILE A 107 11.35 -7.95 3.41
CA ILE A 107 9.90 -8.00 3.27
C ILE A 107 9.54 -9.36 2.68
N GLU A 108 8.81 -10.19 3.42
CA GLU A 108 8.39 -11.54 2.99
C GLU A 108 6.88 -11.76 3.05
N GLU A 109 6.14 -10.83 3.68
CA GLU A 109 4.68 -10.89 3.79
C GLU A 109 3.99 -10.61 2.44
N PRO A 110 2.82 -11.23 2.18
CA PRO A 110 2.02 -10.93 1.00
C PRO A 110 1.68 -9.43 0.88
N LEU A 111 1.82 -8.90 -0.34
CA LEU A 111 1.53 -7.49 -0.65
C LEU A 111 0.46 -7.39 -1.74
N TYR A 112 -0.15 -6.21 -1.84
CA TYR A 112 -1.08 -5.85 -2.91
C TYR A 112 -0.52 -4.67 -3.73
N LEU A 113 -0.96 -4.57 -4.98
CA LEU A 113 -0.58 -3.49 -5.89
C LEU A 113 -1.67 -2.42 -5.91
N ILE A 114 -1.28 -1.15 -5.74
CA ILE A 114 -2.17 0.01 -5.89
C ILE A 114 -1.70 0.82 -7.09
N PHE A 115 -2.64 1.18 -7.96
CA PHE A 115 -2.44 2.19 -8.99
C PHE A 115 -3.48 3.28 -8.80
N ASN A 116 -3.04 4.50 -8.50
CA ASN A 116 -3.92 5.64 -8.28
C ASN A 116 -3.30 6.93 -8.83
N THR A 117 -4.15 7.91 -9.09
CA THR A 117 -3.75 9.30 -9.32
C THR A 117 -4.13 10.12 -8.11
N ALA A 118 -3.15 10.66 -7.41
CA ALA A 118 -3.37 11.52 -6.25
C ALA A 118 -2.87 12.95 -6.53
N LEU A 119 -3.53 13.92 -5.91
CA LEU A 119 -3.16 15.32 -5.92
C LEU A 119 -2.98 15.78 -4.47
N SER A 120 -1.88 16.45 -4.18
CA SER A 120 -1.55 16.92 -2.83
C SER A 120 -0.76 18.22 -2.87
N THR A 121 -1.22 19.21 -2.11
CA THR A 121 -0.50 20.49 -1.94
C THR A 121 0.85 20.27 -1.25
N SER A 122 0.94 19.29 -0.34
CA SER A 122 2.19 18.93 0.35
C SER A 122 3.23 18.29 -0.56
N TRP A 123 2.83 17.74 -1.71
CA TRP A 123 3.74 17.19 -2.72
C TRP A 123 4.09 18.20 -3.83
N GLY A 124 3.73 19.47 -3.64
CA GLY A 124 4.09 20.55 -4.56
C GLY A 124 3.27 20.58 -5.85
N THR A 125 2.12 19.91 -5.88
CA THR A 125 1.21 19.98 -7.04
C THR A 125 0.31 21.22 -6.93
N VAL A 126 0.35 22.09 -7.94
CA VAL A 126 -0.56 23.25 -8.09
C VAL A 126 -0.98 23.34 -9.55
N PRO A 127 -2.28 23.34 -9.87
CA PRO A 127 -3.43 22.99 -9.01
C PRO A 127 -3.28 21.56 -8.44
N PRO A 128 -3.79 21.24 -7.23
CA PRO A 128 -5.05 21.75 -6.67
C PRO A 128 -4.92 22.96 -5.76
N ASN A 129 -5.88 23.88 -5.86
CA ASN A 129 -6.14 24.88 -4.83
C ASN A 129 -7.17 24.30 -3.85
N ALA A 130 -6.73 23.67 -2.76
CA ALA A 130 -7.65 23.10 -1.78
C ALA A 130 -8.65 24.17 -1.30
N GLY A 131 -9.96 23.90 -1.46
CA GLY A 131 -11.03 24.84 -1.09
C GLY A 131 -11.24 26.02 -2.04
N LYS A 132 -10.58 26.08 -3.20
CA LYS A 132 -10.77 27.15 -4.21
C LYS A 132 -10.95 26.56 -5.62
N PRO A 133 -11.51 27.33 -6.57
CA PRO A 133 -11.53 26.92 -7.97
C PRO A 133 -10.13 26.61 -8.51
N CYS A 134 -10.05 25.67 -9.46
CA CYS A 134 -8.77 25.27 -10.07
C CYS A 134 -7.95 26.47 -10.57
N ARG A 135 -8.61 27.45 -11.23
CA ARG A 135 -7.94 28.62 -11.81
C ARG A 135 -7.54 29.71 -10.80
N GLY A 136 -7.93 29.61 -9.53
CA GLY A 136 -7.70 30.68 -8.56
C GLY A 136 -8.36 31.99 -9.02
N ASP A 137 -7.57 33.05 -9.21
CA ASP A 137 -7.99 34.35 -9.74
C ASP A 137 -7.96 34.44 -11.28
N GLY A 138 -7.44 33.41 -11.96
CA GLY A 138 -7.33 33.34 -13.42
C GLY A 138 -6.17 34.13 -14.03
N LEU A 139 -5.28 34.72 -13.23
CA LEU A 139 -4.17 35.54 -13.75
C LEU A 139 -2.91 34.74 -14.07
N ASP A 140 -2.76 33.53 -13.53
CA ASP A 140 -1.61 32.66 -13.82
C ASP A 140 -1.86 31.81 -15.08
N PRO A 141 -1.15 32.08 -16.20
CA PRO A 141 -1.34 31.35 -17.46
C PRO A 141 -0.96 29.88 -17.37
N LYS A 142 -0.04 29.49 -16.47
CA LYS A 142 0.38 28.10 -16.26
C LYS A 142 -0.74 27.33 -15.54
N VAL A 143 -1.31 27.93 -14.50
CA VAL A 143 -2.47 27.37 -13.79
C VAL A 143 -3.65 27.20 -14.74
N ASN A 144 -3.97 28.23 -15.54
CA ASN A 144 -5.06 28.17 -16.50
C ASN A 144 -4.89 27.00 -17.48
N ARG A 145 -3.69 26.83 -18.04
CA ARG A 145 -3.40 25.73 -18.98
C ARG A 145 -3.55 24.34 -18.33
N ILE A 146 -3.15 24.18 -17.07
CA ILE A 146 -3.34 22.90 -16.35
C ILE A 146 -4.83 22.65 -16.12
N CYS A 147 -5.58 23.68 -15.71
CA CYS A 147 -7.02 23.57 -15.51
C CYS A 147 -7.80 23.27 -16.79
N ASP A 148 -7.35 23.81 -17.93
CA ASP A 148 -7.92 23.54 -19.25
C ASP A 148 -7.67 22.09 -19.72
N ALA A 149 -6.66 21.41 -19.16
CA ALA A 149 -6.30 20.05 -19.53
C ALA A 149 -7.13 18.97 -18.82
N TYR A 150 -7.99 19.32 -17.86
CA TYR A 150 -8.85 18.34 -17.19
C TYR A 150 -10.01 17.88 -18.08
N PRO A 151 -10.43 16.60 -17.97
CA PRO A 151 -9.91 15.56 -17.08
C PRO A 151 -8.57 14.96 -17.54
N LEU A 152 -7.70 14.66 -16.57
CA LEU A 152 -6.43 13.94 -16.78
C LEU A 152 -6.61 12.45 -16.50
N TYR A 153 -5.88 11.60 -17.22
CA TYR A 153 -6.03 10.15 -17.14
C TYR A 153 -4.68 9.46 -16.91
N LEU A 154 -4.64 8.52 -15.96
CA LEU A 154 -3.59 7.50 -15.88
C LEU A 154 -4.00 6.32 -16.75
N LYS A 155 -3.23 6.06 -17.81
CA LYS A 155 -3.50 4.96 -18.74
C LYS A 155 -2.63 3.76 -18.41
N LEU A 156 -3.25 2.61 -18.19
CA LEU A 156 -2.60 1.33 -17.97
C LEU A 156 -2.98 0.41 -19.13
N ASP A 157 -1.99 -0.04 -19.90
CA ASP A 157 -2.22 -0.97 -21.02
C ASP A 157 -2.39 -2.41 -20.50
N TYR A 158 -1.43 -2.88 -19.70
CA TYR A 158 -1.51 -4.19 -19.07
C TYR A 158 -0.77 -4.23 -17.73
N ILE A 159 -1.13 -5.23 -16.92
CA ILE A 159 -0.41 -5.63 -15.72
C ILE A 159 -0.02 -7.10 -15.90
N ARG A 160 1.22 -7.44 -15.52
CA ARG A 160 1.71 -8.82 -15.51
C ARG A 160 2.38 -9.09 -14.17
N VAL A 161 2.04 -10.22 -13.57
CA VAL A 161 2.63 -10.70 -12.33
C VAL A 161 3.29 -12.04 -12.64
N TRP A 162 4.55 -12.18 -12.24
CA TRP A 162 5.34 -13.38 -12.45
C TRP A 162 5.79 -13.95 -11.12
N GLN A 163 5.86 -15.28 -11.05
CA GLN A 163 6.42 -16.02 -9.92
C GLN A 163 7.45 -17.02 -10.44
N ASN A 164 8.51 -17.25 -9.67
CA ASN A 164 9.47 -18.30 -9.99
C ASN A 164 8.79 -19.66 -9.80
N THR A 165 8.82 -20.50 -10.83
CA THR A 165 8.10 -21.78 -10.83
C THR A 165 8.59 -22.77 -9.79
N SER A 166 9.82 -22.62 -9.28
CA SER A 166 10.35 -23.49 -8.22
C SER A 166 9.94 -23.08 -6.81
N THR A 167 9.47 -21.85 -6.61
CA THR A 167 9.16 -21.29 -5.28
C THR A 167 7.80 -20.59 -5.26
N MET A 168 6.96 -20.81 -6.27
CA MET A 168 5.66 -20.13 -6.37
C MET A 168 4.73 -20.58 -5.24
N SER A 169 3.92 -19.65 -4.77
CA SER A 169 2.78 -19.94 -3.91
C SER A 169 1.63 -19.02 -4.32
N VAL A 170 0.42 -19.56 -4.37
CA VAL A 170 -0.77 -18.84 -4.80
C VAL A 170 -1.66 -18.62 -3.58
N GLY A 171 -2.09 -17.37 -3.38
CA GLY A 171 -2.93 -16.96 -2.26
C GLY A 171 -2.22 -16.00 -1.31
N CYS A 172 -2.95 -15.56 -0.29
CA CYS A 172 -2.49 -14.61 0.72
C CYS A 172 -2.14 -15.27 2.06
N ASP A 173 -2.24 -16.60 2.16
CA ASP A 173 -1.99 -17.37 3.40
C ASP A 173 -1.15 -18.63 3.12
N PRO A 174 0.06 -18.51 2.55
CA PRO A 174 0.90 -19.67 2.29
C PRO A 174 1.40 -20.30 3.59
N ALA A 175 1.65 -21.61 3.60
CA ALA A 175 2.15 -22.30 4.80
C ALA A 175 3.47 -21.73 5.37
N SER A 176 4.29 -21.09 4.53
CA SER A 176 5.51 -20.41 4.96
C SER A 176 5.26 -19.05 5.64
N HIS A 177 4.12 -18.40 5.35
CA HIS A 177 3.71 -17.11 5.89
C HIS A 177 2.20 -17.17 6.20
N PRO A 178 1.80 -17.76 7.34
CA PRO A 178 0.40 -17.98 7.67
C PRO A 178 -0.25 -16.66 8.14
N THR A 179 -0.47 -15.73 7.20
CA THR A 179 -1.04 -14.40 7.43
C THR A 179 -2.40 -14.47 8.10
N ARG A 180 -3.23 -15.46 7.78
CA ARG A 180 -4.54 -15.62 8.45
C ARG A 180 -4.36 -15.89 9.94
N LEU A 181 -3.49 -16.84 10.29
CA LEU A 181 -3.20 -17.18 11.68
C LEU A 181 -2.62 -15.97 12.44
N TRP A 182 -1.79 -15.17 11.78
CA TRP A 182 -1.25 -13.93 12.35
C TRP A 182 -2.37 -12.93 12.67
N ILE A 183 -3.24 -12.63 11.70
CA ILE A 183 -4.35 -11.69 11.87
C ILE A 183 -5.30 -12.18 12.97
N ASP A 184 -5.65 -13.47 12.98
CA ASP A 184 -6.51 -14.05 14.00
C ASP A 184 -5.90 -13.91 15.41
N GLY A 185 -4.58 -14.06 15.53
CA GLY A 185 -3.83 -13.88 16.78
C GLY A 185 -3.66 -12.42 17.22
N HIS A 186 -3.82 -11.46 16.30
CA HIS A 186 -3.61 -10.02 16.52
C HIS A 186 -4.84 -9.20 16.14
N LYS A 187 -6.03 -9.79 16.31
CA LYS A 187 -7.28 -9.25 15.76
C LYS A 187 -7.54 -7.78 16.12
N SER A 188 -7.22 -7.36 17.34
CA SER A 188 -7.33 -5.97 17.80
C SER A 188 -6.46 -4.95 17.05
N GLU A 189 -5.46 -5.39 16.27
CA GLU A 189 -4.63 -4.52 15.42
C GLU A 189 -5.24 -4.31 14.03
N TYR A 190 -6.13 -5.21 13.60
CA TYR A 190 -6.69 -5.25 12.25
C TYR A 190 -8.18 -4.93 12.19
N GLU A 191 -8.89 -4.98 13.33
CA GLU A 191 -10.29 -4.62 13.40
C GLU A 191 -10.62 -3.70 14.57
N ASP A 192 -11.64 -2.88 14.36
CA ASP A 192 -12.36 -2.19 15.41
C ASP A 192 -13.87 -2.19 15.10
N ILE A 193 -14.65 -1.42 15.86
CA ILE A 193 -16.11 -1.37 15.70
C ILE A 193 -16.54 -0.74 14.35
N ASP A 194 -15.71 0.13 13.77
CA ASP A 194 -15.98 0.85 12.53
C ASP A 194 -15.35 0.16 11.31
N ASN A 195 -14.33 -0.68 11.52
CA ASN A 195 -13.65 -1.49 10.51
C ASN A 195 -13.54 -2.96 10.96
N PRO A 196 -14.65 -3.73 10.96
CA PRO A 196 -14.63 -5.14 11.35
C PRO A 196 -13.84 -5.97 10.34
N ASN A 197 -13.08 -6.97 10.81
CA ASN A 197 -12.50 -7.97 9.92
C ASN A 197 -13.62 -8.89 9.41
N ILE A 198 -14.01 -8.68 8.15
CA ILE A 198 -15.07 -9.42 7.49
C ILE A 198 -14.48 -10.39 6.47
N ASP A 199 -14.85 -11.66 6.58
CA ASP A 199 -14.59 -12.62 5.52
C ASP A 199 -15.43 -12.22 4.30
N VAL A 200 -14.76 -11.95 3.17
CA VAL A 200 -15.43 -11.65 1.91
C VAL A 200 -15.58 -12.95 1.14
N ASP A 201 -16.77 -13.56 1.27
CA ASP A 201 -17.11 -14.79 0.55
C ASP A 201 -17.65 -14.47 -0.86
N GLY A 202 -17.03 -15.07 -1.88
CA GLY A 202 -17.52 -15.05 -3.27
C GLY A 202 -16.55 -14.48 -4.31
N ASN A 203 -16.90 -14.65 -5.59
CA ASN A 203 -16.16 -14.20 -6.78
C ASN A 203 -14.72 -14.73 -6.95
N ALA A 204 -14.27 -15.66 -6.11
CA ALA A 204 -13.08 -16.46 -6.41
C ALA A 204 -13.22 -17.13 -7.79
N PHE A 205 -12.11 -17.29 -8.50
CA PHE A 205 -12.12 -18.07 -9.73
C PHE A 205 -12.44 -19.52 -9.42
N CYS A 206 -13.22 -20.17 -10.28
CA CYS A 206 -13.60 -21.57 -10.14
C CYS A 206 -13.66 -22.25 -11.50
N ASN A 207 -13.43 -23.55 -11.50
CA ASN A 207 -13.66 -24.45 -12.63
C ASN A 207 -14.95 -25.25 -12.42
N ASP A 208 -15.24 -25.63 -11.17
CA ASP A 208 -16.46 -26.34 -10.82
C ASP A 208 -16.99 -25.95 -9.43
N ASN A 209 -18.14 -26.51 -9.05
CA ASN A 209 -18.81 -26.17 -7.80
C ASN A 209 -18.02 -26.55 -6.55
N ALA A 210 -17.08 -27.50 -6.64
CA ALA A 210 -16.27 -27.91 -5.50
C ALA A 210 -15.29 -26.79 -5.08
N ASP A 211 -14.85 -25.95 -6.02
CA ASP A 211 -14.01 -24.78 -5.74
C ASP A 211 -14.73 -23.71 -4.90
N CYS A 212 -16.08 -23.76 -4.88
CA CYS A 212 -16.93 -22.74 -4.26
C CYS A 212 -17.63 -23.23 -3.00
N THR A 213 -17.36 -24.46 -2.57
CA THR A 213 -17.97 -25.04 -1.37
C THR A 213 -16.93 -25.37 -0.32
N LEU A 214 -17.23 -25.07 0.95
CA LEU A 214 -16.41 -25.54 2.05
C LEU A 214 -16.52 -27.08 2.16
N GLY A 215 -15.42 -27.75 2.55
CA GLY A 215 -15.40 -29.19 2.71
C GLY A 215 -16.33 -29.65 3.84
N GLY A 216 -17.32 -30.49 3.52
CA GLY A 216 -18.34 -30.99 4.45
C GLY A 216 -19.65 -31.35 3.76
N SER A 217 -20.72 -31.57 4.54
CA SER A 217 -22.05 -31.93 4.03
C SER A 217 -22.91 -30.74 3.57
N ILE A 218 -22.35 -29.53 3.54
CA ILE A 218 -23.09 -28.29 3.26
C ILE A 218 -22.51 -27.65 2.00
N VAL A 219 -23.36 -27.42 1.00
CA VAL A 219 -23.00 -26.69 -0.22
C VAL A 219 -23.09 -25.19 0.05
N THR A 220 -21.95 -24.51 0.17
CA THR A 220 -21.90 -23.08 0.51
C THR A 220 -21.87 -22.17 -0.72
N GLY A 221 -21.54 -22.70 -1.90
CA GLY A 221 -21.50 -21.94 -3.15
C GLY A 221 -21.49 -22.81 -4.40
N SER A 222 -21.55 -22.17 -5.55
CA SER A 222 -21.52 -22.78 -6.88
C SER A 222 -20.66 -21.96 -7.83
N CYS A 223 -20.06 -22.62 -8.82
CA CYS A 223 -19.31 -21.94 -9.85
C CYS A 223 -20.26 -21.41 -10.93
N SER A 224 -20.25 -20.09 -11.11
CA SER A 224 -21.09 -19.45 -12.12
C SER A 224 -20.53 -19.65 -13.53
N ALA A 225 -21.37 -19.39 -14.53
CA ALA A 225 -20.99 -19.43 -15.94
C ALA A 225 -19.86 -18.46 -16.32
N SER A 226 -19.50 -17.49 -15.47
CA SER A 226 -18.37 -16.60 -15.66
C SER A 226 -17.09 -17.06 -14.94
N ASN A 227 -17.04 -18.32 -14.50
CA ASN A 227 -15.96 -18.91 -13.72
C ASN A 227 -15.69 -18.14 -12.41
N ARG A 228 -16.79 -17.77 -11.74
CA ARG A 228 -16.79 -17.05 -10.46
C ARG A 228 -17.65 -17.76 -9.45
N CYS A 229 -17.14 -17.97 -8.24
CA CYS A 229 -17.93 -18.52 -7.16
C CYS A 229 -19.08 -17.60 -6.75
N VAL A 230 -20.27 -18.17 -6.60
CA VAL A 230 -21.49 -17.50 -6.17
C VAL A 230 -22.04 -18.25 -4.96
N CYS A 231 -22.31 -17.54 -3.89
CA CYS A 231 -22.85 -18.10 -2.65
C CYS A 231 -24.30 -18.56 -2.85
N SER A 232 -24.66 -19.72 -2.28
CA SER A 232 -25.98 -20.37 -2.51
C SER A 232 -27.12 -19.86 -1.61
N ALA A 233 -26.87 -18.81 -0.81
CA ALA A 233 -27.79 -18.02 0.03
C ALA A 233 -28.44 -18.67 1.28
N PRO A 234 -28.77 -17.86 2.32
CA PRO A 234 -28.24 -16.52 2.64
C PRO A 234 -27.19 -16.55 3.77
N ALA A 235 -26.46 -15.43 3.84
CA ALA A 235 -25.59 -15.00 4.92
C ALA A 235 -26.31 -14.98 6.29
#